data_AF-A0A932GJ61-F1
#
_entry.id   AF-A0A932GJ61-F1
#
_cell.length_a   1.000
_cell.length_b   1.000
_cell.length_c   1.000
_cell.angle_alpha   90.00
_cell.angle_beta   90.00
_cell.angle_gamma   90.00
#
_symmetry.space_group_name_H-M   'P 1'
#
loop_
_entity.id
_entity.type
_entity.pdbx_description
1 polymer ?
#
loop_
_entity_poly.entity_id
_entity_poly.type
_entity_poly.pdbx_seq_one_letter_code
_entity_poly.pdbx_strand_id
1 'polypeptide(L)'
;MTEQRMGLSGRLEQLGLPDVFQILHLSKKSGRLALTRREGAGMIIFRHGQILYAASDSVRDTLGNILVTQKALTEQQLLTALEEHHSGPEGKRLGTILVERGWITQEVLERAVRQQIERVIHEFLTW
;
A
#
# COMPACT_ATOMS: atom_id res chain seq x y z
N MET A 1 -16.34 -15.45 -22.00
CA MET A 1 -15.38 -16.15 -21.14
C MET A 1 -14.04 -15.45 -21.29
N THR A 2 -13.68 -14.58 -20.36
CA THR A 2 -12.43 -13.80 -20.45
C THR A 2 -11.32 -14.63 -19.83
N GLU A 3 -10.40 -15.15 -20.64
CA GLU A 3 -9.19 -15.82 -20.17
C GLU A 3 -8.40 -14.88 -19.25
N GLN A 4 -8.40 -15.18 -17.95
CA GLN A 4 -7.38 -14.65 -17.06
C GLN A 4 -6.05 -15.29 -17.46
N ARG A 5 -5.16 -14.50 -18.09
CA ARG A 5 -3.73 -14.83 -18.15
C ARG A 5 -3.19 -14.87 -16.73
N MET A 6 -3.26 -16.04 -16.08
CA MET A 6 -2.67 -16.26 -14.77
C MET A 6 -1.15 -16.28 -14.91
N GLY A 7 -0.49 -15.22 -14.45
CA GLY A 7 0.93 -15.27 -14.12
C GLY A 7 1.11 -15.97 -12.77
N LEU A 8 2.07 -16.89 -12.69
CA LEU A 8 2.58 -17.57 -11.49
C LEU A 8 1.60 -17.73 -10.31
N SER A 9 1.05 -18.93 -10.12
CA SER A 9 0.30 -19.34 -8.93
C SER A 9 0.99 -20.52 -8.22
N GLY A 10 0.93 -20.57 -6.88
CA GLY A 10 1.59 -21.60 -6.09
C GLY A 10 1.34 -21.45 -4.57
N ARG A 11 1.80 -22.41 -3.78
CA ARG A 11 1.79 -22.33 -2.31
C ARG A 11 3.13 -21.78 -1.83
N LEU A 12 3.09 -20.83 -0.89
CA LEU A 12 4.29 -20.20 -0.31
C LEU A 12 5.20 -21.19 0.44
N GLU A 13 4.71 -22.40 0.72
CA GLU A 13 5.46 -23.52 1.31
C GLU A 13 6.64 -23.98 0.43
N GLN A 14 6.59 -23.73 -0.88
CA GLN A 14 7.64 -24.14 -1.85
C GLN A 14 8.54 -22.98 -2.31
N LEU A 15 8.12 -21.74 -2.05
CA LEU A 15 8.80 -20.49 -2.44
C LEU A 15 8.44 -19.43 -1.40
N GLY A 16 9.42 -19.03 -0.59
CA GLY A 16 9.19 -17.97 0.39
C GLY A 16 8.83 -16.65 -0.30
N LEU A 17 8.09 -15.78 0.39
CA LEU A 17 7.78 -14.43 -0.12
C LEU A 17 9.00 -13.60 -0.53
N PRO A 18 10.17 -13.69 0.16
CA PRO A 18 11.40 -13.06 -0.32
C PRO A 18 11.79 -13.48 -1.75
N ASP A 19 11.68 -14.77 -2.08
CA ASP A 19 12.04 -15.30 -3.39
C ASP A 19 11.07 -14.80 -4.46
N VAL A 20 9.77 -14.76 -4.14
CA VAL A 20 8.75 -14.20 -5.03
C VAL A 20 9.05 -12.73 -5.33
N PHE A 21 9.40 -11.93 -4.31
CA PHE A 21 9.76 -10.53 -4.52
C PHE A 21 11.02 -10.39 -5.35
N GLN A 22 12.04 -11.22 -5.11
CA GLN A 22 13.26 -11.21 -5.90
C GLN A 22 12.99 -11.55 -7.38
N ILE A 23 12.19 -12.58 -7.65
CA ILE A 23 11.80 -12.96 -9.01
C ILE A 23 11.06 -11.82 -9.70
N LEU A 24 10.07 -11.21 -9.04
CA LEU A 24 9.30 -10.09 -9.60
C LEU A 24 10.19 -8.87 -9.88
N HIS A 25 11.14 -8.60 -8.98
CA HIS A 25 12.12 -7.53 -9.14
C HIS A 25 13.05 -7.77 -10.34
N LEU A 26 13.72 -8.93 -10.39
CA LEU A 26 14.68 -9.27 -11.44
C LEU A 26 14.03 -9.39 -12.82
N SER A 27 12.81 -9.94 -12.88
CA SER A 27 12.04 -10.06 -14.12
C SER A 27 11.31 -8.78 -14.53
N LYS A 28 11.47 -7.69 -13.76
CA LYS A 28 10.84 -6.37 -13.98
C LYS A 28 9.33 -6.45 -14.20
N LYS A 29 8.66 -7.38 -13.51
CA LYS A 29 7.22 -7.60 -13.68
C LYS A 29 6.44 -6.41 -13.12
N SER A 30 5.32 -6.12 -13.77
CA SER A 30 4.32 -5.17 -13.31
C SER A 30 3.01 -5.91 -13.11
N GLY A 31 2.22 -5.50 -12.12
CA GLY A 31 0.93 -6.13 -11.84
C GLY A 31 0.60 -6.15 -10.36
N ARG A 32 -0.47 -6.87 -10.01
CA ARG A 32 -0.92 -7.06 -8.64
C ARG A 32 -0.54 -8.45 -8.15
N LEU A 33 0.21 -8.52 -7.06
CA LEU A 33 0.37 -9.73 -6.26
C LEU A 33 -0.69 -9.69 -5.15
N ALA A 34 -1.63 -10.63 -5.18
CA ALA A 34 -2.60 -10.80 -4.10
C ALA A 34 -2.12 -11.91 -3.16
N LEU A 35 -2.16 -11.64 -1.86
CA LEU A 35 -1.76 -12.56 -0.81
C LEU A 35 -2.97 -12.83 0.08
N THR A 36 -3.17 -14.09 0.45
CA THR A 36 -4.28 -14.50 1.31
C THR A 36 -3.79 -15.52 2.32
N ARG A 37 -4.17 -15.35 3.59
CA ARG A 37 -4.03 -16.34 4.67
C ARG A 37 -5.40 -16.60 5.30
N ARG A 38 -5.47 -17.55 6.23
CA ARG A 38 -6.73 -17.95 6.90
C ARG A 38 -7.50 -16.76 7.52
N GLU A 39 -6.80 -15.78 8.08
CA GLU A 39 -7.39 -14.68 8.86
C GLU A 39 -7.17 -13.29 8.24
N GLY A 40 -6.78 -13.21 6.96
CA GLY A 40 -6.59 -11.92 6.31
C GLY A 40 -6.11 -12.01 4.88
N ALA A 41 -6.24 -10.90 4.17
CA ALA A 41 -5.71 -10.73 2.83
C ALA A 41 -4.84 -9.46 2.74
N GLY A 42 -4.18 -9.35 1.61
CA GLY A 42 -3.35 -8.23 1.29
C GLY A 42 -2.99 -8.21 -0.18
N MET A 43 -2.44 -7.09 -0.62
CA MET A 43 -1.98 -6.93 -1.99
C MET A 43 -0.76 -6.04 -2.08
N ILE A 44 0.03 -6.29 -3.12
CA ILE A 44 1.16 -5.47 -3.52
C ILE A 44 0.98 -5.13 -5.00
N ILE A 45 1.19 -3.86 -5.34
CA ILE A 45 1.22 -3.38 -6.71
C ILE A 45 2.66 -3.18 -7.13
N PHE A 46 3.08 -3.89 -8.16
CA PHE A 46 4.41 -3.78 -8.76
C PHE A 46 4.37 -2.99 -10.07
N ARG A 47 5.42 -2.22 -10.32
CA ARG A 47 5.70 -1.55 -11.59
C ARG A 47 7.19 -1.68 -11.91
N HIS A 48 7.52 -2.34 -13.02
CA HIS A 48 8.90 -2.60 -13.44
C HIS A 48 9.77 -3.26 -12.34
N GLY A 49 9.18 -4.21 -11.60
CA GLY A 49 9.85 -4.90 -10.49
C GLY A 49 10.02 -4.06 -9.21
N GLN A 50 9.45 -2.87 -9.15
CA GLN A 50 9.43 -2.01 -7.97
C GLN A 50 8.06 -2.04 -7.30
N ILE A 51 8.02 -1.95 -5.98
CA ILE A 51 6.77 -1.85 -5.22
C ILE A 51 6.28 -0.41 -5.30
N LEU A 52 5.09 -0.23 -5.87
CA LEU A 52 4.40 1.06 -5.95
C LEU A 52 3.45 1.28 -4.77
N TYR A 53 2.83 0.19 -4.29
CA TYR A 53 1.84 0.23 -3.22
C TYR A 53 1.72 -1.14 -2.55
N ALA A 54 1.40 -1.16 -1.26
CA ALA A 54 1.07 -2.36 -0.53
C ALA A 54 -0.03 -2.06 0.51
N ALA A 55 -0.95 -2.99 0.70
CA ALA A 55 -1.99 -2.90 1.71
C ALA A 55 -2.33 -4.29 2.25
N SER A 56 -2.71 -4.36 3.52
CA SER A 56 -3.22 -5.58 4.15
C SER A 56 -4.35 -5.25 5.11
N ASP A 57 -5.28 -6.17 5.26
CA ASP A 57 -6.46 -6.03 6.11
C ASP A 57 -6.10 -5.94 7.60
N SER A 58 -4.94 -6.49 7.99
CA SER A 58 -4.43 -6.51 9.37
C SER A 58 -3.62 -5.28 9.74
N VAL A 59 -3.01 -4.58 8.78
CA VAL A 59 -2.25 -3.35 9.05
C VAL A 59 -3.23 -2.20 9.24
N ARG A 60 -3.52 -1.88 10.51
CA ARG A 60 -4.39 -0.75 10.91
C ARG A 60 -3.72 0.61 10.76
N ASP A 61 -2.41 0.66 10.54
CA ASP A 61 -1.67 1.91 10.34
C ASP A 61 -1.89 2.43 8.92
N THR A 62 -3.00 3.15 8.77
CA THR A 62 -3.32 3.93 7.58
C THR A 62 -2.34 5.10 7.42
N LEU A 63 -2.24 5.62 6.20
CA LEU A 63 -1.47 6.83 5.90
C LEU A 63 -1.80 7.98 6.88
N GLY A 64 -3.07 8.16 7.22
CA GLY A 64 -3.51 9.17 8.18
C GLY A 64 -2.91 8.99 9.57
N ASN A 65 -2.98 7.77 10.12
CA ASN A 65 -2.42 7.46 11.44
C ASN A 65 -0.89 7.67 11.48
N ILE A 66 -0.19 7.30 10.41
CA ILE A 66 1.26 7.52 10.30
C ILE A 66 1.57 9.02 10.41
N LEU A 67 0.87 9.85 9.63
CA LEU A 67 1.07 11.29 9.61
C LEU A 67 0.73 11.96 10.95
N VAL A 68 -0.34 11.51 11.62
CA VAL A 68 -0.72 12.01 12.95
C VAL A 68 0.31 11.61 14.00
N THR A 69 0.75 10.35 14.01
CA THR A 69 1.76 9.86 14.97
C THR A 69 3.08 10.61 14.83
N GLN A 70 3.46 10.97 13.60
CA GLN A 70 4.66 11.77 13.33
C GLN A 70 4.48 13.27 13.61
N LYS A 71 3.30 13.71 14.07
CA LYS A 71 2.94 15.12 14.27
C LYS A 71 3.02 15.97 12.99
N ALA A 72 3.00 15.32 11.83
CA ALA A 72 2.96 15.99 10.53
C ALA A 72 1.55 16.46 10.16
N LEU A 73 0.54 15.87 10.79
CA LEU A 73 -0.88 16.17 10.57
C LEU A 73 -1.59 16.15 11.93
N THR A 74 -2.55 17.04 12.16
CA THR A 74 -3.40 16.95 13.36
C THR A 74 -4.58 16.00 13.11
N GLU A 75 -5.16 15.44 14.18
CA GLU A 75 -6.37 14.61 14.07
C GLU A 75 -7.52 15.38 13.40
N GLN A 76 -7.67 16.67 13.72
CA GLN A 76 -8.70 17.51 13.12
C GLN A 76 -8.48 17.69 11.61
N GLN A 77 -7.25 17.94 11.17
CA GLN A 77 -6.91 18.03 9.74
C GLN A 77 -7.17 16.70 9.03
N LEU A 78 -6.83 15.57 9.67
CA LEU A 78 -7.10 14.24 9.13
C LEU A 78 -8.60 14.00 8.94
N LEU A 79 -9.42 14.33 9.94
CA LEU A 79 -10.88 14.20 9.86
C LEU A 79 -11.45 15.02 8.71
N THR A 80 -11.07 16.29 8.60
CA THR A 80 -11.50 17.15 7.48
C THR A 80 -11.07 16.58 6.13
N ALA A 81 -9.83 16.08 6.00
CA ALA A 81 -9.37 15.45 4.77
C ALA A 81 -10.17 14.19 4.40
N LEU A 82 -10.58 13.40 5.38
CA LEU A 82 -11.38 12.19 5.19
C LEU A 82 -12.83 12.49 4.79
N GLU A 83 -13.42 13.55 5.34
CA GLU A 83 -14.73 14.05 4.94
C GLU A 83 -14.72 14.56 3.49
N GLU A 84 -13.69 15.31 3.11
CA GLU A 84 -13.46 15.76 1.73
C GLU A 84 -13.21 14.58 0.78
N HIS A 85 -12.49 13.56 1.23
CA HIS A 85 -12.26 12.35 0.45
C HIS A 85 -13.57 11.58 0.20
N HIS A 86 -14.46 11.50 1.19
CA HIS A 86 -15.77 10.84 1.04
C HIS A 86 -16.78 11.65 0.23
N SER A 87 -16.75 12.98 0.35
CA SER A 87 -17.75 13.87 -0.23
C SER A 87 -17.34 14.43 -1.60
N GLY A 88 -16.06 14.26 -1.97
CA GLY A 88 -15.50 14.76 -3.23
C GLY A 88 -15.82 13.87 -4.45
N PRO A 89 -15.38 14.29 -5.65
CA PRO A 89 -15.44 13.46 -6.84
C PRO A 89 -14.72 12.12 -6.61
N GLU A 90 -15.31 11.02 -7.10
CA GLU A 90 -14.67 9.70 -7.00
C GLU A 90 -13.22 9.74 -7.49
N GLY A 91 -12.32 9.20 -6.67
CA GLY A 91 -10.93 8.92 -7.07
C GLY A 91 -9.86 9.89 -6.56
N LYS A 92 -10.20 11.00 -5.89
CA LYS A 92 -9.18 11.89 -5.31
C LYS A 92 -8.55 11.26 -4.08
N ARG A 93 -7.24 11.00 -4.09
CA ARG A 93 -6.54 10.32 -2.98
C ARG A 93 -6.38 11.23 -1.77
N LEU A 94 -6.46 10.66 -0.56
CA LEU A 94 -6.23 11.38 0.71
C LEU A 94 -4.92 12.18 0.70
N GLY A 95 -3.80 11.56 0.30
CA GLY A 95 -2.51 12.25 0.24
C GLY A 95 -2.50 13.49 -0.67
N THR A 96 -3.22 13.44 -1.79
CA THR A 96 -3.36 14.59 -2.70
C THR A 96 -4.11 15.74 -2.03
N ILE A 97 -5.20 15.43 -1.31
CA ILE A 97 -5.96 16.44 -0.56
C ILE A 97 -5.06 17.12 0.48
N LEU A 98 -4.27 16.33 1.22
CA LEU A 98 -3.39 16.85 2.27
C LEU A 98 -2.29 17.78 1.72
N VAL A 99 -1.72 17.47 0.55
CA VAL A 99 -0.71 18.30 -0.11
C VAL A 99 -1.32 19.57 -0.70
N GLU A 100 -2.45 19.47 -1.41
CA GLU A 100 -3.13 20.63 -1.98
C GLU A 100 -3.63 21.62 -0.92
N ARG A 101 -4.04 21.13 0.25
CA ARG A 101 -4.40 21.94 1.42
C ARG A 101 -3.18 22.61 2.08
N GLY A 102 -1.96 22.23 1.70
CA GLY A 102 -0.72 22.71 2.31
C GLY A 102 -0.48 22.21 3.73
N TRP A 103 -1.18 21.18 4.18
CA TRP A 103 -1.00 20.61 5.52
C TRP A 103 0.24 19.74 5.64
N ILE A 104 0.63 19.09 4.54
CA ILE A 104 1.89 18.35 4.43
C ILE A 104 2.59 18.69 3.12
N THR A 105 3.90 18.50 3.07
CA THR A 105 4.66 18.58 1.81
C THR A 105 4.64 17.26 1.06
N GLN A 106 5.01 17.28 -0.22
CA GLN A 106 5.16 16.09 -1.04
C GLN A 106 6.17 15.10 -0.43
N GLU A 107 7.27 15.61 0.13
CA GLU A 107 8.33 14.80 0.76
C GLU A 107 7.85 14.14 2.06
N VAL A 108 6.99 14.81 2.83
CA VAL A 108 6.34 14.23 4.01
C VAL A 108 5.42 13.08 3.59
N LEU A 109 4.60 13.30 2.56
CA LEU A 109 3.71 12.28 2.01
C LEU A 109 4.49 11.05 1.53
N GLU A 110 5.55 11.25 0.74
CA GLU A 110 6.36 10.15 0.21
C GLU A 110 7.01 9.31 1.31
N ARG A 111 7.52 9.95 2.36
CA ARG A 111 8.08 9.23 3.53
C ARG A 111 7.01 8.43 4.26
N ALA A 112 5.82 9.00 4.47
CA ALA A 112 4.73 8.30 5.15
C ALA A 112 4.22 7.10 4.34
N VAL A 113 4.08 7.26 3.00
CA VAL A 113 3.71 6.16 2.10
C VAL A 113 4.77 5.06 2.10
N ARG A 114 6.05 5.41 2.06
CA ARG A 114 7.14 4.43 2.15
C ARG A 114 7.06 3.63 3.44
N GLN A 115 6.88 4.30 4.58
CA GLN A 115 6.74 3.62 5.86
C GLN A 115 5.52 2.71 5.91
N GLN A 116 4.40 3.12 5.32
CA GLN A 116 3.21 2.27 5.21
C GLN A 116 3.51 0.99 4.42
N ILE A 117 4.17 1.13 3.26
CA ILE A 117 4.57 0.01 2.42
C ILE A 117 5.50 -0.92 3.20
N GLU A 118 6.56 -0.39 3.82
CA GLU A 118 7.53 -1.18 4.60
C GLU A 118 6.84 -2.01 5.68
N ARG A 119 5.88 -1.44 6.42
CA ARG A 119 5.13 -2.15 7.46
C ARG A 119 4.31 -3.31 6.90
N VAL A 120 3.62 -3.09 5.78
CA VAL A 120 2.84 -4.15 5.11
C VAL A 120 3.77 -5.25 4.59
N ILE A 121 4.93 -4.88 4.01
CA ILE A 121 5.92 -5.84 3.54
C ILE A 121 6.50 -6.65 4.71
N HIS A 122 6.85 -6.00 5.82
CA HIS A 122 7.30 -6.69 7.03
C HIS A 122 6.25 -7.68 7.54
N GLU A 123 4.97 -7.32 7.52
CA GLU A 123 3.91 -8.25 7.88
C GLU A 123 3.86 -9.44 6.93
N PHE A 124 3.88 -9.21 5.62
CA PHE A 124 3.85 -10.30 4.65
C PHE A 124 5.04 -11.24 4.80
N LEU A 125 6.23 -10.74 5.15
CA LEU A 125 7.39 -11.60 5.38
C LEU A 125 7.24 -12.54 6.60
N THR A 126 6.25 -12.33 7.46
CA THR A 126 5.91 -13.25 8.57
C THR A 126 4.76 -14.21 8.22
N TRP A 127 4.23 -14.18 7.00
CA TRP A 127 3.14 -15.06 6.56
C TRP A 127 3.66 -16.43 6.09
#